data_AF-A0A3D3ZU60-F1
#
_entry.id   AF-A0A3D3ZU60-F1
#
_cell.length_a   1.000
_cell.length_b   1.000
_cell.length_c   1.000
_cell.angle_alpha   90.00
_cell.angle_beta   90.00
_cell.angle_gamma   90.00
#
_symmetry.space_group_name_H-M   'P 1'
#
loop_
_entity.id
_entity.type
_entity.pdbx_description
1 polymer ?
#
loop_
_entity_poly.entity_id
_entity_poly.type
_entity_poly.pdbx_seq_one_letter_code
_entity_poly.pdbx_strand_id
1 'polypeptide(L)'
;MYQASDLCHIALETLLKFTLDTLGNHSTGLPLDQLVSECVDQIFDVAAKIPESWATLLQGTETAANPYEESSALSEFRFCTDIMRGAGRRIESTCSPEIAWKAVQLLAILHKRVREEEHPVEAELGGFTSEAFQTILTETRFLDEHADLPFREILGKIIEMKIVRRHLWVAARKFRSGDYTFLIESDEGRLRLREKDGPVFTNPRLGPAITFLKDIHLIGGQGLTDYGVEAVTAA
;
A
#
# COMPACT_ATOMS: atom_id res chain seq x y z
N MET A 1 -4.85 13.70 -1.82
CA MET A 1 -5.79 12.60 -1.52
C MET A 1 -5.67 11.38 -2.43
N TYR A 2 -6.10 11.44 -3.70
CA TYR A 2 -6.09 10.26 -4.58
C TYR A 2 -4.74 9.53 -4.65
N GLN A 3 -3.65 10.27 -4.88
CA GLN A 3 -2.32 9.67 -4.94
C GLN A 3 -1.88 9.06 -3.61
N ALA A 4 -2.17 9.70 -2.48
CA ALA A 4 -1.83 9.17 -1.17
C ALA A 4 -2.56 7.85 -0.90
N SER A 5 -3.83 7.74 -1.29
CA SER A 5 -4.59 6.49 -1.22
C SER A 5 -3.98 5.38 -2.10
N ASP A 6 -3.52 5.70 -3.31
CA ASP A 6 -2.90 4.72 -4.21
C ASP A 6 -1.53 4.27 -3.70
N LEU A 7 -0.74 5.18 -3.14
CA LEU A 7 0.54 4.86 -2.51
C LEU A 7 0.35 4.00 -1.27
N CYS A 8 -0.69 4.27 -0.47
CA CYS A 8 -1.07 3.44 0.66
C CYS A 8 -1.46 2.03 0.17
N HIS A 9 -2.27 1.94 -0.87
CA HIS A 9 -2.63 0.67 -1.50
C HIS A 9 -1.39 -0.08 -2.02
N ILE A 10 -0.47 0.60 -2.71
CA ILE A 10 0.80 0.02 -3.18
C ILE A 10 1.63 -0.54 -2.02
N ALA A 11 1.74 0.19 -0.91
CA ALA A 11 2.49 -0.28 0.24
C ALA A 11 1.86 -1.55 0.84
N LEU A 12 0.53 -1.57 1.00
CA LEU A 12 -0.18 -2.73 1.52
C LEU A 12 -0.11 -3.94 0.57
N GLU A 13 -0.31 -3.75 -0.72
CA GLU A 13 -0.15 -4.81 -1.74
C GLU A 13 1.28 -5.34 -1.82
N THR A 14 2.27 -4.51 -1.50
CA THR A 14 3.67 -4.96 -1.39
C THR A 14 3.87 -5.88 -0.19
N LEU A 15 3.27 -5.56 0.96
CA LEU A 15 3.26 -6.43 2.13
C LEU A 15 2.46 -7.71 1.87
N LEU A 16 1.37 -7.64 1.09
CA LEU A 16 0.65 -8.81 0.62
C LEU A 16 1.54 -9.69 -0.24
N LYS A 17 2.17 -9.15 -1.28
CA LYS A 17 3.12 -9.86 -2.15
C LYS A 17 4.21 -10.55 -1.33
N PHE A 18 4.83 -9.82 -0.41
CA PHE A 18 5.86 -10.36 0.50
C PHE A 18 5.34 -11.53 1.36
N THR A 19 4.13 -11.39 1.90
CA THR A 19 3.46 -12.44 2.67
C THR A 19 3.16 -13.67 1.82
N LEU A 20 2.71 -13.48 0.57
CA LEU A 20 2.46 -14.57 -0.38
C LEU A 20 3.75 -15.28 -0.80
N ASP A 21 4.85 -14.54 -0.97
CA ASP A 21 6.16 -15.12 -1.28
C ASP A 21 6.71 -15.93 -0.12
N THR A 22 6.59 -15.40 1.11
CA THR A 22 6.94 -16.14 2.34
C THR A 22 6.12 -17.42 2.42
N LEU A 23 4.80 -17.33 2.26
CA LEU A 23 3.91 -18.50 2.27
C LEU A 23 4.25 -19.51 1.16
N GLY A 24 4.67 -19.03 -0.01
CA GLY A 24 5.07 -19.85 -1.15
C GLY A 24 6.30 -20.73 -0.91
N ASN A 25 7.11 -20.42 0.09
CA ASN A 25 8.24 -21.25 0.51
C ASN A 25 7.79 -22.50 1.32
N HIS A 26 6.51 -22.55 1.71
CA HIS A 26 5.95 -23.61 2.55
C HIS A 26 4.89 -24.41 1.80
N SER A 27 5.29 -25.50 1.14
CA SER A 27 4.40 -26.32 0.30
C SER A 27 3.19 -26.92 1.04
N THR A 28 3.28 -27.11 2.35
CA THR A 28 2.17 -27.61 3.18
C THR A 28 1.31 -26.50 3.79
N GLY A 29 1.73 -25.24 3.61
CA GLY A 29 1.13 -24.08 4.23
C GLY A 29 1.56 -23.85 5.68
N LEU A 30 1.23 -22.68 6.22
CA LEU A 30 1.57 -22.25 7.57
C LEU A 30 0.33 -21.87 8.38
N PRO A 31 0.31 -22.14 9.70
CA PRO A 31 -0.55 -21.41 10.62
C PRO A 31 -0.34 -19.89 10.50
N LEU A 32 -1.42 -19.11 10.70
CA LEU A 32 -1.39 -17.65 10.52
C LEU A 32 -0.35 -16.97 11.43
N ASP A 33 -0.25 -17.39 12.69
CA ASP A 33 0.71 -16.86 13.67
C ASP A 33 2.16 -17.11 13.25
N GLN A 34 2.44 -18.29 12.68
CA GLN A 34 3.77 -18.63 12.17
C GLN A 34 4.13 -17.80 10.94
N LEU A 35 3.19 -17.67 9.98
CA LEU A 35 3.38 -16.82 8.80
C LEU A 35 3.65 -15.36 9.21
N VAL A 36 2.86 -14.82 10.14
CA VAL A 36 3.04 -13.45 10.65
C VAL A 36 4.41 -13.30 11.31
N SER A 37 4.80 -14.23 12.19
CA SER A 37 6.12 -14.15 12.85
C SER A 37 7.26 -14.21 11.83
N GLU A 38 7.20 -15.11 10.86
CA GLU A 38 8.25 -15.29 9.86
C GLU A 38 8.39 -14.06 8.95
N CYS A 39 7.29 -13.43 8.56
CA CYS A 39 7.33 -12.16 7.83
C CYS A 39 7.95 -11.04 8.68
N VAL A 40 7.57 -10.94 9.95
CA VAL A 40 8.11 -9.92 10.87
C VAL A 40 9.60 -10.11 11.09
N ASP A 41 10.06 -11.34 11.33
CA ASP A 41 11.47 -11.67 11.53
C ASP A 41 12.32 -11.27 10.32
N GLN A 42 11.89 -11.66 9.11
CA GLN A 42 12.59 -11.29 7.88
C GLN A 42 12.68 -9.77 7.66
N ILE A 43 11.62 -9.02 7.96
CA ILE A 43 11.65 -7.55 7.87
C ILE A 43 12.61 -6.97 8.93
N PHE A 44 12.63 -7.54 10.12
CA PHE A 44 13.50 -7.09 11.21
C PHE A 44 14.98 -7.32 10.87
N ASP A 45 15.31 -8.44 10.23
CA ASP A 45 16.68 -8.80 9.86
C ASP A 45 17.35 -7.80 8.90
N VAL A 46 16.55 -7.09 8.08
CA VAL A 46 17.07 -6.13 7.09
C VAL A 46 16.88 -4.66 7.50
N ALA A 47 16.08 -4.40 8.52
CA ALA A 47 15.83 -3.04 8.98
C ALA A 47 17.06 -2.50 9.70
N ALA A 48 17.67 -1.45 9.12
CA ALA A 48 18.89 -0.84 9.66
C ALA A 48 18.77 -0.38 11.12
N LYS A 49 17.57 0.03 11.53
CA LYS A 49 17.24 0.37 12.91
C LYS A 49 15.78 0.01 13.18
N ILE A 50 15.56 -0.81 14.20
CA ILE A 50 14.22 -1.14 14.68
C ILE A 50 13.76 -0.02 15.63
N PRO A 51 12.66 0.69 15.34
CA PRO A 51 12.06 1.63 16.27
C PRO A 51 11.39 0.88 17.43
N GLU A 52 11.22 1.54 18.58
CA GLU A 52 10.56 0.91 19.74
C GLU A 52 9.07 0.68 19.49
N SER A 53 8.42 1.64 18.81
CA SER A 53 6.99 1.66 18.53
C SER A 53 6.70 2.33 17.19
N TRP A 54 5.45 2.27 16.73
CA TRP A 54 5.04 3.02 15.53
C TRP A 54 5.16 4.53 15.74
N ALA A 55 4.80 5.04 16.93
CA ALA A 55 4.98 6.45 17.28
C ALA A 55 6.44 6.90 17.14
N THR A 56 7.38 6.05 17.58
CA THR A 56 8.82 6.31 17.46
C THR A 56 9.27 6.32 16.00
N LEU A 57 8.75 5.40 15.17
CA LEU A 57 9.00 5.41 13.73
C LEU A 57 8.53 6.71 13.09
N LEU A 58 7.31 7.18 13.40
CA LEU A 58 6.75 8.41 12.85
C LEU A 58 7.57 9.64 13.24
N GLN A 59 7.97 9.73 14.52
CA GLN A 59 8.80 10.84 15.00
C GLN A 59 10.14 10.90 14.25
N GLY A 60 10.77 9.73 14.04
CA GLY A 60 12.03 9.62 13.30
C GLY A 60 11.91 9.64 11.77
N THR A 61 10.69 9.64 11.22
CA THR A 61 10.47 9.63 9.76
C THR A 61 10.70 11.03 9.19
N GLU A 62 11.65 11.16 8.27
CA GLU A 62 11.85 12.39 7.50
C GLU A 62 10.98 12.36 6.24
N THR A 63 10.36 13.49 5.90
CA THR A 63 9.56 13.65 4.68
C THR A 63 10.26 14.60 3.72
N ALA A 64 10.28 14.27 2.43
CA ALA A 64 10.80 15.20 1.43
C ALA A 64 9.91 16.44 1.33
N ALA A 65 10.50 17.62 1.07
CA ALA A 65 9.71 18.83 0.83
C ALA A 65 8.80 18.66 -0.39
N ASN A 66 9.31 18.05 -1.47
CA ASN A 66 8.54 17.68 -2.65
C ASN A 66 8.38 16.14 -2.75
N PRO A 67 7.15 15.60 -2.63
CA PRO A 67 6.89 14.16 -2.69
C PRO A 67 7.18 13.51 -4.06
N TYR A 68 7.35 14.30 -5.11
CA TYR A 68 7.65 13.83 -6.48
C TYR A 68 9.12 14.00 -6.87
N GLU A 69 9.97 14.46 -5.96
CA GLU A 69 11.36 14.74 -6.29
C GLU A 69 12.15 13.44 -6.56
N GLU A 70 12.50 13.20 -7.81
CA GLU A 70 13.21 11.98 -8.22
C GLU A 70 14.62 11.83 -7.62
N SER A 71 15.28 12.97 -7.38
CA SER A 71 16.62 13.05 -6.77
C SER A 71 16.61 12.77 -5.27
N SER A 72 15.47 12.92 -4.61
CA SER A 72 15.37 12.71 -3.17
C SER A 72 15.11 11.23 -2.87
N ALA A 73 16.03 10.61 -2.13
CA ALA A 73 15.84 9.24 -1.63
C ALA A 73 14.69 9.12 -0.63
N LEU A 74 14.23 10.25 -0.08
CA LEU A 74 13.14 10.34 0.89
C LEU A 74 11.78 10.64 0.25
N SER A 75 11.72 10.83 -1.08
CA SER A 75 10.46 11.13 -1.75
C SER A 75 9.60 9.88 -1.92
N GLU A 76 8.29 10.07 -1.81
CA GLU A 76 7.30 9.02 -2.04
C GLU A 76 7.38 8.46 -3.46
N PHE A 77 7.72 9.31 -4.44
CA PHE A 77 7.99 8.85 -5.79
C PHE A 77 9.13 7.83 -5.84
N ARG A 78 10.21 8.06 -5.09
CA ARG A 78 11.33 7.12 -5.06
C ARG A 78 10.97 5.83 -4.36
N PHE A 79 10.30 5.91 -3.21
CA PHE A 79 9.78 4.72 -2.51
C PHE A 79 8.86 3.90 -3.42
N CYS A 80 7.89 4.55 -4.06
CA CYS A 80 6.97 3.91 -4.97
C CYS A 80 7.70 3.25 -6.15
N THR A 81 8.67 3.93 -6.75
CA THR A 81 9.42 3.39 -7.90
C THR A 81 10.23 2.17 -7.51
N ASP A 82 10.93 2.23 -6.37
CA ASP A 82 11.73 1.12 -5.86
C ASP A 82 10.83 -0.09 -5.52
N ILE A 83 9.70 0.16 -4.86
CA ILE A 83 8.70 -0.86 -4.52
C ILE A 83 8.13 -1.53 -5.78
N MET A 84 7.66 -0.73 -6.74
CA MET A 84 7.05 -1.24 -7.97
C MET A 84 8.03 -2.07 -8.81
N ARG A 85 9.32 -1.72 -8.78
CA ARG A 85 10.38 -2.50 -9.46
C ARG A 85 10.78 -3.75 -8.69
N GLY A 86 10.86 -3.66 -7.35
CA GLY A 86 11.41 -4.70 -6.49
C GLY A 86 10.42 -5.78 -6.06
N ALA A 87 9.13 -5.43 -5.88
CA ALA A 87 8.14 -6.39 -5.41
C ALA A 87 7.76 -7.42 -6.49
N GLY A 88 7.62 -6.93 -7.73
CA GLY A 88 7.15 -7.69 -8.87
C GLY A 88 5.70 -8.18 -8.72
N ARG A 89 5.05 -8.52 -9.84
CA ARG A 89 3.67 -9.07 -9.86
C ARG A 89 3.60 -10.52 -10.30
N ARG A 90 4.64 -11.02 -10.97
CA ARG A 90 4.59 -12.35 -11.57
C ARG A 90 4.91 -13.42 -10.54
N ILE A 91 4.50 -14.64 -10.80
CA ILE A 91 4.73 -15.77 -9.89
C ILE A 91 6.22 -16.05 -9.70
N GLU A 92 7.04 -15.77 -10.71
CA GLU A 92 8.50 -15.96 -10.68
C GLU A 92 9.23 -14.81 -9.96
N SER A 93 8.60 -13.64 -9.84
CA SER A 93 9.16 -12.54 -9.06
C SER A 93 8.97 -12.77 -7.57
N THR A 94 9.96 -12.40 -6.77
CA THR A 94 9.93 -12.51 -5.32
C THR A 94 10.17 -11.12 -4.73
N CYS A 95 9.28 -10.69 -3.85
CA CYS A 95 9.45 -9.46 -3.08
C CYS A 95 10.45 -9.75 -1.94
N SER A 96 11.54 -9.00 -1.92
CA SER A 96 12.57 -9.17 -0.88
C SER A 96 12.16 -8.49 0.44
N PRO A 97 12.74 -8.89 1.58
CA PRO A 97 12.48 -8.23 2.85
C PRO A 97 12.82 -6.73 2.84
N GLU A 98 13.83 -6.30 2.09
CA GLU A 98 14.19 -4.87 1.95
C GLU A 98 13.09 -4.06 1.26
N ILE A 99 12.41 -4.67 0.28
CA ILE A 99 11.27 -4.03 -0.40
C ILE A 99 10.05 -3.99 0.52
N ALA A 100 9.81 -5.04 1.31
CA ALA A 100 8.79 -5.03 2.34
C ALA A 100 9.06 -3.94 3.40
N TRP A 101 10.31 -3.78 3.82
CA TRP A 101 10.71 -2.70 4.73
C TRP A 101 10.48 -1.31 4.12
N LYS A 102 10.81 -1.10 2.85
CA LYS A 102 10.47 0.15 2.13
C LYS A 102 8.97 0.42 2.13
N ALA A 103 8.12 -0.60 2.02
CA ALA A 103 6.67 -0.43 2.10
C ALA A 103 6.23 0.03 3.50
N VAL A 104 6.82 -0.51 4.57
CA VAL A 104 6.58 -0.04 5.95
C VAL A 104 6.99 1.43 6.11
N GLN A 105 8.15 1.81 5.56
CA GLN A 105 8.62 3.21 5.58
C GLN A 105 7.69 4.13 4.79
N LEU A 106 7.20 3.70 3.62
CA LEU A 106 6.22 4.46 2.84
C LEU A 106 4.92 4.68 3.62
N LEU A 107 4.42 3.66 4.34
CA LEU A 107 3.26 3.83 5.23
C LEU A 107 3.52 4.87 6.32
N ALA A 108 4.70 4.89 6.93
CA ALA A 108 5.06 5.90 7.94
C ALA A 108 5.13 7.32 7.35
N ILE A 109 5.69 7.48 6.16
CA ILE A 109 5.75 8.77 5.44
C ILE A 109 4.33 9.28 5.14
N LEU A 110 3.48 8.42 4.58
CA LEU A 110 2.09 8.76 4.27
C LEU A 110 1.31 9.12 5.53
N HIS A 111 1.51 8.37 6.61
CA HIS A 111 0.87 8.66 7.88
C HIS A 111 1.31 10.02 8.45
N LYS A 112 2.61 10.31 8.44
CA LYS A 112 3.13 11.60 8.90
C LYS A 112 2.54 12.75 8.10
N ARG A 113 2.47 12.63 6.76
CA ARG A 113 1.81 13.64 5.91
C ARG A 113 0.35 13.85 6.24
N VAL A 114 -0.42 12.78 6.43
CA VAL A 114 -1.84 12.89 6.78
C VAL A 114 -2.02 13.64 8.10
N ARG A 115 -1.12 13.45 9.08
CA ARG A 115 -1.15 14.16 10.37
C ARG A 115 -0.71 15.62 10.28
N GLU A 116 0.16 15.96 9.33
CA GLU A 116 0.69 17.31 9.13
C GLU A 116 -0.15 18.13 8.13
N GLU A 117 -1.07 17.50 7.40
CA GLU A 117 -1.93 18.14 6.40
C GLU A 117 -2.92 19.11 7.07
N GLU A 118 -2.94 20.36 6.62
CA GLU A 118 -3.85 21.39 7.15
C GLU A 118 -5.29 21.21 6.65
N HIS A 119 -5.46 20.57 5.49
CA HIS A 119 -6.78 20.25 4.94
C HIS A 119 -7.34 18.98 5.57
N PRO A 120 -8.56 19.04 6.18
CA PRO A 120 -9.13 17.89 6.86
C PRO A 120 -9.43 16.79 5.85
N VAL A 121 -8.59 15.76 5.84
CA VAL A 121 -8.76 14.56 5.02
C VAL A 121 -10.11 13.88 5.32
N GLU A 122 -10.58 14.03 6.55
CA GLU A 122 -11.89 13.62 7.03
C GLU A 122 -13.05 14.25 6.26
N ALA A 123 -12.88 15.47 5.73
CA ALA A 123 -13.92 16.12 4.94
C ALA A 123 -14.16 15.40 3.61
N GLU A 124 -13.11 14.80 3.02
CA GLU A 124 -13.17 14.09 1.73
C GLU A 124 -13.53 12.61 1.88
N LEU A 125 -13.10 11.97 2.97
CA LEU A 125 -13.22 10.52 3.16
C LEU A 125 -14.07 10.11 4.37
N GLY A 126 -14.65 11.06 5.12
CA GLY A 126 -15.43 10.80 6.34
C GLY A 126 -16.67 9.92 6.14
N GLY A 127 -17.20 9.83 4.91
CA GLY A 127 -18.26 8.89 4.55
C GLY A 127 -17.81 7.44 4.40
N PHE A 128 -16.49 7.19 4.28
CA PHE A 128 -15.87 5.87 4.08
C PHE A 128 -15.14 5.38 5.33
N THR A 129 -15.68 5.70 6.51
CA THR A 129 -15.06 5.38 7.81
C THR A 129 -15.34 3.97 8.33
N SER A 130 -16.23 3.22 7.68
CA SER A 130 -16.45 1.81 8.04
C SER A 130 -15.23 0.97 7.67
N GLU A 131 -14.88 0.01 8.53
CA GLU A 131 -13.80 -0.97 8.31
C GLU A 131 -13.98 -1.81 7.02
N ALA A 132 -15.17 -1.73 6.40
CA ALA A 132 -15.43 -2.35 5.11
C ALA A 132 -14.59 -1.71 3.99
N PHE A 133 -14.20 -0.44 4.12
CA PHE A 133 -13.34 0.28 3.17
C PHE A 133 -11.91 0.35 3.69
N GLN A 134 -10.94 0.16 2.79
CA GLN A 134 -9.53 0.37 3.09
C GLN A 134 -9.13 1.68 2.42
N THR A 135 -9.09 2.75 3.21
CA THR A 135 -8.69 4.09 2.76
C THR A 135 -7.50 4.53 3.59
N ILE A 136 -6.77 5.54 3.11
CA ILE A 136 -5.65 6.07 3.88
C ILE A 136 -6.06 6.50 5.30
N LEU A 137 -7.29 7.00 5.50
CA LEU A 137 -7.81 7.35 6.84
C LEU A 137 -8.05 6.14 7.75
N THR A 138 -8.59 5.05 7.23
CA THR A 138 -8.84 3.84 8.04
C THR A 138 -7.54 3.17 8.42
N GLU A 139 -6.51 3.32 7.60
CA GLU A 139 -5.18 2.79 7.87
C GLU A 139 -4.41 3.67 8.86
N THR A 140 -4.40 4.99 8.68
CA THR A 140 -3.74 5.90 9.64
C THR A 140 -4.40 5.88 11.01
N ARG A 141 -5.74 5.82 11.08
CA ARG A 141 -6.45 5.67 12.36
C ARG A 141 -6.06 4.38 13.08
N PHE A 142 -6.04 3.26 12.36
CA PHE A 142 -5.60 2.00 12.94
C PHE A 142 -4.18 2.09 13.51
N LEU A 143 -3.28 2.79 12.81
CA LEU A 143 -1.91 3.00 13.25
C LEU A 143 -1.82 3.93 14.46
N ASP A 144 -2.65 4.97 14.54
CA ASP A 144 -2.74 5.86 15.71
C ASP A 144 -3.27 5.10 16.94
N GLU A 145 -4.30 4.26 16.79
CA GLU A 145 -4.89 3.45 17.87
C GLU A 145 -3.89 2.46 18.49
N HIS A 146 -2.86 2.07 17.75
CA HIS A 146 -1.85 1.10 18.17
C HIS A 146 -0.43 1.70 18.22
N ALA A 147 -0.32 3.03 18.24
CA ALA A 147 0.94 3.73 18.01
C ALA A 147 2.04 3.37 19.03
N ASP A 148 1.64 3.07 20.27
CA ASP A 148 2.51 2.81 21.41
C ASP A 148 2.84 1.32 21.62
N LEU A 149 2.27 0.42 20.82
CA LEU A 149 2.62 -1.00 20.89
C LEU A 149 4.10 -1.21 20.52
N PRO A 150 4.76 -2.26 21.08
CA PRO A 150 6.07 -2.67 20.61
C PRO A 150 6.07 -2.85 19.09
N PHE A 151 7.10 -2.36 18.42
CA PHE A 151 7.11 -2.29 16.95
C PHE A 151 6.86 -3.65 16.29
N ARG A 152 7.38 -4.72 16.89
CA ARG A 152 7.16 -6.10 16.45
C ARG A 152 5.68 -6.49 16.46
N GLU A 153 4.95 -6.07 17.50
CA GLU A 153 3.53 -6.36 17.66
C GLU A 153 2.67 -5.60 16.65
N ILE A 154 2.92 -4.30 16.46
CA ILE A 154 2.16 -3.51 15.46
C ILE A 154 2.45 -3.98 14.04
N LEU A 155 3.70 -4.33 13.71
CA LEU A 155 4.00 -4.90 12.39
C LEU A 155 3.29 -6.24 12.18
N GLY A 156 3.26 -7.09 13.21
CA GLY A 156 2.48 -8.33 13.19
C GLY A 156 0.99 -8.08 12.98
N LYS A 157 0.41 -7.09 13.68
CA LYS A 157 -1.00 -6.69 13.51
C LYS A 157 -1.29 -6.13 12.12
N ILE A 158 -0.38 -5.38 11.51
CA ILE A 158 -0.52 -4.90 10.12
C ILE A 158 -0.64 -6.10 9.19
N ILE A 159 0.33 -7.03 9.25
CA ILE A 159 0.35 -8.23 8.39
C ILE A 159 -0.89 -9.10 8.65
N GLU A 160 -1.26 -9.32 9.89
CA GLU A 160 -2.41 -10.15 10.22
C GLU A 160 -3.74 -9.50 9.79
N MET A 161 -4.01 -8.29 10.27
CA MET A 161 -5.34 -7.66 10.17
C MET A 161 -5.53 -6.95 8.84
N LYS A 162 -4.53 -6.18 8.42
CA LYS A 162 -4.64 -5.29 7.25
C LYS A 162 -4.26 -5.96 5.94
N ILE A 163 -3.49 -7.06 6.01
CA ILE A 163 -3.08 -7.83 4.85
C ILE A 163 -3.84 -9.16 4.77
N VAL A 164 -3.55 -10.14 5.63
CA VAL A 164 -4.05 -11.51 5.46
C VAL A 164 -5.56 -11.61 5.71
N ARG A 165 -6.04 -11.17 6.88
CA ARG A 165 -7.47 -11.23 7.22
C ARG A 165 -8.30 -10.35 6.30
N ARG A 166 -7.78 -9.18 5.92
CA ARG A 166 -8.42 -8.29 4.95
C ARG A 166 -8.61 -8.98 3.60
N HIS A 167 -7.56 -9.62 3.10
CA HIS A 167 -7.62 -10.36 1.84
C HIS A 167 -8.66 -11.48 1.87
N LEU A 168 -8.66 -12.29 2.93
CA LEU A 168 -9.65 -13.36 3.12
C LEU A 168 -11.08 -12.81 3.21
N TRP A 169 -11.28 -11.66 3.86
CA TRP A 169 -12.58 -11.01 3.95
C TRP A 169 -13.07 -10.51 2.58
N VAL A 170 -12.21 -9.84 1.81
CA VAL A 170 -12.54 -9.38 0.44
C VAL A 170 -12.85 -10.58 -0.46
N ALA A 171 -12.04 -11.63 -0.35
CA ALA A 171 -12.21 -12.87 -1.08
C ALA A 171 -13.57 -13.53 -0.80
N ALA A 172 -13.93 -13.68 0.47
CA ALA A 172 -15.22 -14.24 0.88
C ALA A 172 -16.40 -13.38 0.38
N ARG A 173 -16.24 -12.05 0.33
CA ARG A 173 -17.26 -11.15 -0.22
C ARG A 173 -17.42 -11.31 -1.73
N LYS A 174 -16.33 -11.38 -2.49
CA LYS A 174 -16.37 -11.55 -3.96
C LYS A 174 -16.79 -12.96 -4.38
N PHE A 175 -16.45 -13.98 -3.60
CA PHE A 175 -16.89 -15.35 -3.83
C PHE A 175 -18.42 -15.47 -3.84
N ARG A 176 -19.13 -14.76 -2.95
CA ARG A 176 -20.61 -14.70 -2.96
C ARG A 176 -21.19 -14.12 -4.26
N SER A 177 -20.39 -13.38 -5.02
CA SER A 177 -20.76 -12.79 -6.30
C SER A 177 -20.30 -13.61 -7.52
N GLY A 178 -19.60 -14.74 -7.32
CA GLY A 178 -19.20 -15.67 -8.39
C GLY A 178 -17.85 -15.41 -9.07
N ASP A 179 -17.22 -14.27 -8.80
CA ASP A 179 -16.10 -13.75 -9.60
C ASP A 179 -14.78 -13.62 -8.80
N TYR A 180 -14.33 -14.66 -8.10
CA TYR A 180 -13.09 -14.56 -7.31
C TYR A 180 -12.15 -15.76 -7.35
N THR A 181 -10.89 -15.46 -7.68
CA THR A 181 -9.74 -16.36 -7.51
C THR A 181 -9.01 -16.03 -6.22
N PHE A 182 -8.87 -17.01 -5.33
CA PHE A 182 -8.18 -16.86 -4.06
C PHE A 182 -6.67 -16.84 -4.25
N LEU A 183 -5.97 -15.88 -3.64
CA LEU A 183 -4.49 -15.92 -3.51
C LEU A 183 -4.05 -16.84 -2.36
N ILE A 184 -4.87 -16.93 -1.31
CA ILE A 184 -4.66 -17.74 -0.11
C ILE A 184 -5.91 -18.59 0.11
N GLU A 185 -5.73 -19.88 0.34
CA GLU A 185 -6.77 -20.75 0.89
C GLU A 185 -6.48 -21.06 2.36
N SER A 186 -7.55 -21.24 3.15
CA SER A 186 -7.44 -21.67 4.55
C SER A 186 -8.05 -23.05 4.68
N ASP A 187 -7.25 -24.02 5.14
CA ASP A 187 -7.64 -25.42 5.29
C ASP A 187 -6.96 -26.02 6.53
N GLU A 188 -7.71 -26.74 7.37
CA GLU A 188 -7.22 -27.36 8.62
C GLU A 188 -6.36 -26.43 9.53
N GLY A 189 -6.73 -25.15 9.62
CA GLY A 189 -5.99 -24.16 10.43
C GLY A 189 -4.69 -23.67 9.80
N ARG A 190 -4.43 -24.01 8.54
CA ARG A 190 -3.26 -23.58 7.76
C ARG A 190 -3.68 -22.72 6.59
N LEU A 191 -2.84 -21.76 6.26
CA LEU A 191 -2.93 -20.97 5.05
C LEU A 191 -2.05 -21.63 3.99
N ARG A 192 -2.54 -21.74 2.75
CA ARG A 192 -1.77 -22.22 1.60
C ARG A 192 -1.83 -21.23 0.46
N LEU A 193 -0.70 -21.09 -0.24
CA LEU A 193 -0.60 -20.25 -1.42
C LEU A 193 -1.37 -20.87 -2.59
N ARG A 194 -2.14 -20.05 -3.30
CA ARG A 194 -2.85 -20.44 -4.53
C ARG A 194 -2.34 -19.69 -5.74
N GLU A 195 -2.15 -18.38 -5.58
CA GLU A 195 -1.69 -17.48 -6.62
C GLU A 195 -0.95 -16.32 -5.97
N LYS A 196 -0.10 -15.65 -6.74
CA LYS A 196 0.61 -14.45 -6.31
C LYS A 196 0.06 -13.25 -7.08
N ASP A 197 -0.11 -12.14 -6.38
CA ASP A 197 -0.30 -10.82 -6.99
C ASP A 197 0.67 -9.85 -6.31
N GLY A 198 0.78 -8.64 -6.84
CA GLY A 198 1.61 -7.60 -6.27
C GLY A 198 1.16 -6.19 -6.67
N PRO A 199 1.92 -5.17 -6.22
CA PRO A 199 1.45 -3.79 -6.26
C PRO A 199 1.15 -3.31 -7.67
N VAL A 200 0.03 -2.62 -7.81
CA VAL A 200 -0.42 -1.96 -9.05
C VAL A 200 -1.07 -0.63 -8.70
N PHE A 201 -0.88 0.35 -9.59
CA PHE A 201 -1.64 1.60 -9.53
C PHE A 201 -3.12 1.33 -9.82
N THR A 202 -3.99 1.77 -8.93
CA THR A 202 -5.45 1.54 -8.98
C THR A 202 -6.24 2.77 -9.37
N ASN A 203 -5.65 3.96 -9.29
CA ASN A 203 -6.34 5.18 -9.70
C ASN A 203 -6.50 5.28 -11.22
N PRO A 204 -7.54 6.00 -11.71
CA PRO A 204 -7.57 6.45 -13.09
C PRO A 204 -6.28 7.22 -13.34
N ARG A 205 -5.48 6.69 -14.26
CA ARG A 205 -4.07 7.02 -14.34
C ARG A 205 -3.96 8.47 -14.81
N LEU A 206 -3.76 9.43 -13.90
CA LEU A 206 -3.65 10.85 -14.22
C LEU A 206 -2.59 11.09 -15.30
N GLY A 207 -1.49 10.34 -15.28
CA GLY A 207 -0.49 10.34 -16.36
C GLY A 207 -1.11 10.03 -17.72
N PRO A 208 -1.63 8.82 -17.96
CA PRO A 208 -2.39 8.46 -19.15
C PRO A 208 -3.62 9.32 -19.46
N ALA A 209 -4.30 9.90 -18.47
CA ALA A 209 -5.38 10.86 -18.71
C ALA A 209 -4.80 12.18 -19.25
N ILE A 210 -3.71 12.68 -18.67
CA ILE A 210 -2.99 13.87 -19.17
C ILE A 210 -2.36 13.57 -20.53
N THR A 211 -1.78 12.39 -20.74
CA THR A 211 -1.25 11.94 -22.03
C THR A 211 -2.37 11.86 -23.05
N PHE A 212 -3.50 11.26 -22.71
CA PHE A 212 -4.69 11.25 -23.56
C PHE A 212 -5.10 12.68 -23.91
N LEU A 213 -5.27 13.56 -22.91
CA LEU A 213 -5.62 14.98 -23.11
C LEU A 213 -4.59 15.74 -23.98
N LYS A 214 -3.30 15.37 -23.91
CA LYS A 214 -2.24 15.89 -24.79
C LYS A 214 -2.34 15.31 -26.21
N ASP A 215 -2.59 14.01 -26.33
CA ASP A 215 -2.72 13.28 -27.59
C ASP A 215 -3.94 13.77 -28.39
N ILE A 216 -5.04 14.10 -27.71
CA ILE A 216 -6.22 14.74 -28.32
C ILE A 216 -6.15 16.27 -28.32
N HIS A 217 -4.98 16.84 -28.00
CA HIS A 217 -4.64 18.26 -28.10
C HIS A 217 -5.51 19.22 -27.28
N LEU A 218 -6.14 18.76 -26.21
CA LEU A 218 -6.86 19.62 -25.26
C LEU A 218 -5.91 20.32 -24.27
N ILE A 219 -4.73 19.75 -24.01
CA ILE A 219 -3.71 20.32 -23.12
C ILE A 219 -2.35 20.35 -23.82
N GLY A 220 -1.65 21.49 -23.74
CA GLY A 220 -0.30 21.72 -24.29
C GLY A 220 0.73 22.08 -23.22
N GLY A 221 1.89 22.57 -23.65
CA GLY A 221 3.01 22.93 -22.75
C GLY A 221 2.76 24.13 -21.83
N GLN A 222 1.67 24.87 -22.02
CA GLN A 222 1.31 26.07 -21.25
C GLN A 222 -0.08 25.95 -20.59
N GLY A 223 -0.68 24.75 -20.53
CA GLY A 223 -2.04 24.54 -20.01
C GLY A 223 -3.05 24.17 -21.11
N LEU A 224 -4.31 24.55 -20.94
CA LEU A 224 -5.37 24.27 -21.92
C LEU A 224 -5.07 24.92 -23.28
N THR A 225 -5.36 24.21 -24.36
CA THR A 225 -5.37 24.78 -25.73
C THR A 225 -6.73 25.41 -26.01
N ASP A 226 -6.88 26.09 -27.15
CA ASP A 226 -8.17 26.61 -27.62
C ASP A 226 -9.24 25.49 -27.73
N TYR A 227 -8.84 24.30 -28.21
CA TYR A 227 -9.71 23.12 -28.24
C TYR A 227 -10.08 22.63 -26.83
N GLY A 228 -9.13 22.70 -25.89
CA GLY A 228 -9.36 22.38 -24.48
C GLY A 228 -10.36 23.33 -23.82
N VAL A 229 -10.28 24.63 -24.11
CA VAL A 229 -11.23 25.63 -23.63
C VAL A 229 -12.62 25.35 -24.20
N GLU A 230 -12.72 25.13 -25.51
CA GLU A 230 -13.99 24.82 -26.18
C GLU A 230 -14.66 23.58 -25.55
N ALA A 231 -13.90 22.49 -25.37
CA ALA A 231 -14.41 21.25 -24.79
C ALA A 231 -14.93 21.40 -23.34
N VAL A 232 -14.25 22.21 -22.52
CA VAL A 232 -14.67 22.44 -21.11
C VAL A 232 -15.85 23.39 -21.02
N THR A 233 -15.96 24.35 -21.95
CA THR A 233 -17.10 25.30 -22.00
C THR A 233 -18.37 24.76 -22.67
N ALA A 234 -18.25 23.67 -23.41
CA ALA A 234 -19.36 23.00 -24.07
C ALA A 234 -20.10 21.97 -23.17
N ALA A 235 -19.59 21.71 -21.96
CA ALA A 235 -20.15 20.82 -20.95
C ALA A 235 -21.01 21.58 -19.93
#